data_AF-A0A953X0Q5-F1
#
_entry.id   AF-A0A953X0Q5-F1
#
_cell.length_a   1.000
_cell.length_b   1.000
_cell.length_c   1.000
_cell.angle_alpha   90.00
_cell.angle_beta   90.00
_cell.angle_gamma   90.00
#
_symmetry.space_group_name_H-M   'P 1'
#
loop_
_entity.id
_entity.type
_entity.pdbx_description
1 polymer ?
#
loop_
_entity_poly.entity_id
_entity_poly.type
_entity_poly.pdbx_seq_one_letter_code
_entity_poly.pdbx_strand_id
1 'polypeptide(L)'
;MRVVVALVALGLLAGCGGAGSGRDQLVGDCVDKGESPAACECIVDALEAKLSPDLYKRTIVAVAREKRNIESFIDSLPDDEKMEYFGAALEMGKCKLADATDG
;
A
#
# COMPACT_ATOMS: atom_id res chain seq x y z
N MET A 1 19.38 -29.21 -39.23
CA MET A 1 19.71 -28.45 -38.01
C MET A 1 18.54 -27.54 -37.67
N ARG A 2 18.00 -27.68 -36.45
CA ARG A 2 16.92 -26.86 -35.90
C ARG A 2 17.42 -25.45 -35.60
N VAL A 3 16.66 -24.42 -35.97
CA VAL A 3 16.65 -23.15 -35.24
C VAL A 3 15.21 -22.64 -35.24
N VAL A 4 14.51 -22.90 -34.14
CA VAL A 4 13.23 -22.26 -33.79
C VAL A 4 13.61 -21.01 -32.98
N VAL A 5 13.51 -19.82 -33.57
CA VAL A 5 13.59 -18.57 -32.80
C VAL A 5 12.17 -18.19 -32.40
N ALA A 6 11.78 -18.66 -31.23
CA ALA A 6 10.63 -18.16 -30.49
C ALA A 6 11.07 -16.85 -29.80
N LEU A 7 10.82 -15.70 -30.45
CA LEU A 7 10.84 -14.41 -29.76
C LEU A 7 9.46 -14.19 -29.16
N VAL A 8 9.30 -14.71 -27.94
CA VAL A 8 8.22 -14.32 -27.03
C VAL A 8 8.46 -12.85 -26.68
N ALA A 9 7.74 -11.95 -27.35
CA ALA A 9 7.58 -10.58 -26.88
C ALA A 9 6.70 -10.63 -25.62
N LEU A 10 7.35 -10.87 -24.47
CA LEU A 10 6.73 -10.75 -23.16
C LEU A 10 6.30 -9.30 -22.95
N GLY A 11 4.99 -9.13 -22.77
CA GLY A 11 4.44 -8.20 -21.79
C GLY A 11 4.64 -6.73 -22.11
N LEU A 12 3.71 -6.18 -22.90
CA LEU A 12 3.13 -4.88 -22.60
C LEU A 12 2.50 -4.92 -21.21
N LEU A 13 3.30 -4.81 -20.15
CA LEU A 13 2.76 -4.51 -18.82
C LEU A 13 2.46 -3.02 -18.81
N ALA A 14 1.17 -2.74 -19.06
CA ALA A 14 0.50 -1.49 -18.77
C ALA A 14 0.98 -0.93 -17.42
N GLY A 15 1.82 0.09 -17.49
CA GLY A 15 2.25 0.88 -16.34
C GLY A 15 2.14 2.38 -16.62
N CYS A 16 1.24 2.77 -17.52
CA CYS A 16 0.91 4.16 -17.79
C CYS A 16 -0.60 4.32 -17.57
N GLY A 17 -0.97 4.86 -16.41
CA GLY A 17 -2.37 5.11 -16.04
C GLY A 17 -2.64 4.74 -14.59
N GLY A 18 -2.71 5.74 -13.71
CA GLY A 18 -3.17 5.55 -12.34
C GLY A 18 -2.10 5.67 -11.26
N ALA A 19 -1.15 6.60 -11.42
CA ALA A 19 -0.37 7.09 -10.28
C ALA A 19 -1.21 7.99 -9.34
N GLY A 20 -2.44 8.33 -9.74
CA GLY A 20 -3.40 9.13 -8.95
C GLY A 20 -4.59 8.35 -8.37
N SER A 21 -4.51 7.02 -8.20
CA SER A 21 -5.65 6.22 -7.68
C SER A 21 -5.32 5.25 -6.55
N GLY A 22 -4.04 5.07 -6.20
CA GLY A 22 -3.62 4.10 -5.18
C GLY A 22 -3.94 4.56 -3.76
N ARG A 23 -3.65 5.83 -3.46
CA ARG A 23 -3.94 6.47 -2.17
C ARG A 23 -5.45 6.47 -1.90
N ASP A 24 -6.23 7.01 -2.83
CA ASP A 24 -7.69 7.12 -2.69
C ASP A 24 -8.36 5.75 -2.53
N GLN A 25 -7.80 4.71 -3.17
CA GLN A 25 -8.29 3.35 -3.00
C GLN A 25 -7.97 2.76 -1.63
N LEU A 26 -6.80 3.06 -1.04
CA LEU A 26 -6.50 2.68 0.34
C LEU A 26 -7.39 3.42 1.34
N VAL A 27 -7.64 4.71 1.12
CA VAL A 27 -8.56 5.51 1.95
C VAL A 27 -9.97 4.93 1.85
N GLY A 28 -10.46 4.67 0.64
CA GLY A 28 -11.77 4.06 0.40
C GLY A 28 -11.91 2.68 1.07
N ASP A 29 -10.94 1.78 0.88
CA ASP A 29 -10.95 0.45 1.50
C ASP A 29 -10.91 0.52 3.05
N CYS A 30 -10.28 1.55 3.61
CA CYS A 30 -10.25 1.80 5.05
C CYS A 30 -11.61 2.31 5.57
N VAL A 31 -12.25 3.23 4.84
CA VAL A 31 -13.59 3.75 5.17
C VAL A 31 -14.64 2.64 5.08
N ASP A 32 -14.55 1.77 4.06
CA ASP A 32 -15.42 0.60 3.91
C ASP A 32 -15.30 -0.40 5.08
N LYS A 33 -14.18 -0.37 5.81
CA LYS A 33 -13.95 -1.16 7.03
C LYS A 33 -14.46 -0.48 8.31
N GLY A 34 -15.03 0.72 8.20
CA GLY A 34 -15.74 1.41 9.28
C GLY A 34 -14.94 2.48 10.03
N GLU A 35 -13.75 2.83 9.56
CA GLU A 35 -13.00 3.98 10.07
C GLU A 35 -13.50 5.29 9.44
N SER A 36 -13.24 6.43 10.09
CA SER A 36 -13.63 7.74 9.54
C SER A 36 -12.76 8.10 8.32
N PRO A 37 -13.27 8.90 7.35
CA PRO A 37 -12.45 9.38 6.24
C PRO A 37 -11.18 10.11 6.69
N ALA A 38 -11.25 10.89 7.77
CA ALA A 38 -10.12 11.63 8.32
C ALA A 38 -9.05 10.69 8.93
N ALA A 39 -9.46 9.68 9.71
CA ALA A 39 -8.55 8.65 10.19
C ALA A 39 -7.89 7.90 9.03
N CYS A 40 -8.66 7.52 8.01
CA CYS A 40 -8.15 6.79 6.87
C CYS A 40 -7.14 7.60 6.05
N GLU A 41 -7.40 8.89 5.83
CA GLU A 41 -6.42 9.79 5.20
C GLU A 41 -5.13 9.87 6.03
N CYS A 42 -5.24 10.09 7.34
CA CYS A 42 -4.08 10.15 8.23
C CYS A 42 -3.27 8.85 8.24
N ILE A 43 -3.95 7.69 8.26
CA ILE A 43 -3.29 6.38 8.24
C ILE A 43 -2.50 6.20 6.94
N VAL A 44 -3.10 6.55 5.80
CA VAL A 44 -2.45 6.41 4.50
C VAL A 44 -1.29 7.41 4.34
N ASP A 45 -1.42 8.61 4.90
CA ASP A 45 -0.34 9.60 4.93
C ASP A 45 0.81 9.14 5.84
N ALA A 46 0.52 8.48 6.97
CA ALA A 46 1.53 7.90 7.85
C ALA A 46 2.30 6.76 7.15
N LEU A 47 1.63 5.93 6.34
CA LEU A 47 2.29 4.94 5.49
C LEU A 47 3.22 5.62 4.47
N GLU A 48 2.72 6.64 3.77
CA GLU A 48 3.51 7.34 2.75
C GLU A 48 4.73 8.04 3.34
N ALA A 49 4.61 8.57 4.56
CA ALA A 49 5.69 9.29 5.25
C ALA A 49 6.77 8.36 5.85
N LYS A 50 6.42 7.11 6.19
CA LYS A 50 7.33 6.19 6.91
C LYS A 50 7.87 5.06 6.07
N LEU A 51 7.11 4.61 5.08
CA LEU A 51 7.60 3.58 4.16
C LEU A 51 8.47 4.22 3.08
N SER A 52 9.47 3.48 2.63
CA SER A 52 10.20 3.84 1.43
C SER A 52 9.26 3.94 0.22
N PRO A 53 9.55 4.78 -0.78
CA PRO A 53 8.66 4.96 -1.93
C PRO A 53 8.38 3.68 -2.72
N ASP A 54 9.32 2.73 -2.72
CA ASP A 54 9.13 1.41 -3.34
C ASP A 54 8.18 0.55 -2.51
N LEU A 55 8.42 0.47 -1.19
CA LEU A 55 7.61 -0.30 -0.29
C LEU A 55 6.16 0.21 -0.28
N TYR A 56 5.96 1.53 -0.19
CA TYR A 56 4.64 2.15 -0.26
C TYR A 56 3.88 1.80 -1.56
N LYS A 57 4.57 1.81 -2.72
CA LYS A 57 3.95 1.39 -3.99
C LYS A 57 3.57 -0.08 -3.98
N ARG A 58 4.44 -0.96 -3.45
CA ARG A 58 4.12 -2.38 -3.30
C ARG A 58 2.96 -2.61 -2.33
N THR A 59 2.85 -1.83 -1.26
CA THR A 59 1.71 -1.83 -0.34
C THR A 59 0.41 -1.52 -1.07
N ILE A 60 0.38 -0.45 -1.88
CA ILE A 60 -0.78 -0.09 -2.70
C ILE A 60 -1.16 -1.24 -3.63
N VAL A 61 -0.19 -1.83 -4.33
CA VAL A 61 -0.47 -2.94 -5.26
C VAL A 61 -1.02 -4.15 -4.50
N ALA A 62 -0.36 -4.58 -3.42
CA ALA A 62 -0.75 -5.77 -2.67
C ALA A 62 -2.12 -5.60 -1.99
N VAL A 63 -2.34 -4.49 -1.29
CA VAL A 63 -3.54 -4.30 -0.47
C VAL A 63 -4.71 -3.79 -1.30
N ALA A 64 -4.48 -2.73 -2.09
CA ALA A 64 -5.57 -2.10 -2.83
C ALA A 64 -5.92 -2.93 -4.07
N ARG A 65 -4.94 -3.25 -4.93
CA ARG A 65 -5.21 -3.89 -6.23
C ARG A 65 -5.38 -5.40 -6.14
N GLU A 66 -4.49 -6.08 -5.41
CA GLU A 66 -4.53 -7.55 -5.26
C GLU A 66 -5.42 -8.00 -4.10
N LYS A 67 -5.94 -7.06 -3.29
CA LYS A 67 -6.81 -7.33 -2.14
C LYS A 67 -6.20 -8.32 -1.15
N ARG A 68 -4.87 -8.35 -1.05
CA ARG A 68 -4.15 -9.17 -0.06
C ARG A 68 -4.41 -8.63 1.34
N ASN A 69 -4.50 -9.55 2.30
CA ASN A 69 -4.47 -9.19 3.71
C ASN A 69 -3.13 -8.49 4.03
N ILE A 70 -3.21 -7.36 4.75
CA ILE A 70 -2.05 -6.51 5.03
C ILE A 70 -1.05 -7.17 5.97
N GLU A 71 -1.50 -7.94 6.96
CA GLU A 71 -0.62 -8.67 7.90
C GLU A 71 0.16 -9.75 7.14
N SER A 72 -0.53 -10.54 6.32
CA SER A 72 0.12 -11.55 5.46
C SER A 72 1.07 -10.94 4.43
N PHE A 73 0.82 -9.71 3.98
CA PHE A 73 1.76 -8.97 3.14
C PHE A 73 3.01 -8.60 3.94
N ILE A 74 2.85 -7.97 5.11
CA ILE A 74 3.95 -7.55 5.98
C ILE A 74 4.81 -8.76 6.39
N ASP A 75 4.19 -9.89 6.77
CA ASP A 75 4.90 -11.11 7.16
C ASP A 75 5.80 -11.67 6.05
N SER A 76 5.42 -11.44 4.78
CA SER A 76 6.19 -11.87 3.61
C SER A 76 7.37 -10.97 3.26
N LEU A 77 7.51 -9.81 3.93
CA LEU A 77 8.57 -8.85 3.65
C LEU A 77 9.89 -9.23 4.33
N PRO A 78 11.03 -8.73 3.81
CA PRO A 78 12.28 -8.65 4.53
C PRO A 78 12.16 -7.95 5.90
N ASP A 79 13.05 -8.28 6.84
CA ASP A 79 12.96 -7.78 8.21
C ASP A 79 13.14 -6.25 8.31
N ASP A 80 13.99 -5.66 7.47
CA ASP A 80 14.16 -4.21 7.37
C ASP A 80 12.88 -3.49 6.92
N GLU A 81 12.18 -4.05 5.92
CA GLU A 81 10.90 -3.52 5.45
C GLU A 81 9.78 -3.68 6.49
N LYS A 82 9.79 -4.76 7.28
CA LYS A 82 8.89 -4.92 8.43
C LYS A 82 9.11 -3.82 9.47
N MET A 83 10.36 -3.45 9.73
CA MET A 83 10.70 -2.36 10.66
C MET A 83 10.16 -1.00 10.21
N GLU A 84 10.11 -0.73 8.91
CA GLU A 84 9.44 0.47 8.39
C GLU A 84 7.93 0.47 8.71
N TYR A 85 7.27 -0.68 8.56
CA TYR A 85 5.87 -0.85 8.94
C TYR A 85 5.62 -0.69 10.44
N PHE A 86 6.50 -1.19 11.30
CA PHE A 86 6.43 -0.93 12.73
C PHE A 86 6.53 0.59 13.02
N GLY A 87 7.43 1.30 12.33
CA GLY A 87 7.53 2.75 12.41
C GLY A 87 6.25 3.47 11.95
N ALA A 88 5.66 3.02 10.84
CA ALA A 88 4.40 3.54 10.33
C ALA A 88 3.25 3.30 11.32
N ALA A 89 3.15 2.11 11.92
CA ALA A 89 2.12 1.78 12.91
C ALA A 89 2.19 2.69 14.16
N LEU A 90 3.40 3.06 14.60
CA LEU A 90 3.57 4.02 15.69
C LEU A 90 3.07 5.42 15.32
N GLU A 91 3.27 5.87 14.08
CA GLU A 91 2.71 7.13 13.60
C GLU A 91 1.19 7.08 13.43
N MET A 92 0.65 5.98 12.92
CA MET A 92 -0.80 5.78 12.81
C MET A 92 -1.50 5.85 14.17
N GLY A 93 -0.82 5.47 15.25
CA GLY A 93 -1.33 5.64 16.60
C GLY A 93 -1.74 7.09 16.91
N LYS A 94 -1.12 8.08 16.24
CA LYS A 94 -1.48 9.50 16.36
C LYS A 94 -2.77 9.85 15.62
N CYS A 95 -3.09 9.13 14.55
CA CYS A 95 -4.33 9.31 13.77
C CYS A 95 -5.56 8.97 14.61
N LYS A 96 -5.51 7.86 15.35
CA LYS A 96 -6.62 7.42 16.21
C LYS A 96 -6.87 8.35 17.40
N LEU A 97 -5.86 9.12 17.80
CA LEU A 97 -5.95 10.14 18.85
C LEU A 97 -6.54 11.45 18.32
N ALA A 98 -6.23 11.81 17.07
CA ALA A 98 -6.79 12.99 16.41
C ALA A 98 -8.32 12.88 16.24
N ASP A 99 -8.80 11.71 15.80
CA ASP A 99 -10.24 11.41 15.68
C ASP A 99 -11.00 11.48 17.02
N ALA A 100 -10.33 11.29 18.16
CA ALA A 100 -10.93 11.35 19.49
C ALA A 100 -10.99 12.77 20.09
N THR A 101 -10.24 13.73 19.53
CA THR A 101 -10.16 15.11 20.02
C THR A 101 -11.02 16.12 19.25
N ASP A 102 -11.61 15.70 18.12
CA ASP A 102 -12.52 16.52 17.30
C ASP A 102 -14.01 16.16 17.51
N GLY A 103 -14.34 15.49 18.63
CA GLY A 103 -15.72 15.10 19.03
C GLY A 103 -16.34 15.98 20.11
#